data_AF-A0A1H0PVY2-F1
#
_entry.id   AF-A0A1H0PVY2-F1
#
_cell.length_a   1.000
_cell.length_b   1.000
_cell.length_c   1.000
_cell.angle_alpha   90.00
_cell.angle_beta   90.00
_cell.angle_gamma   90.00
#
_symmetry.space_group_name_H-M   'P 1'
#
loop_
_entity.id
_entity.type
_entity.pdbx_description
1 polymer ?
#
loop_
_entity_poly.entity_id
_entity_poly.type
_entity_poly.pdbx_seq_one_letter_code
_entity_poly.pdbx_strand_id
1 'polypeptide(L)'
;MEIFFGTMPLFVGLRDRGLEEKGAAVLEQVWFELRPDEDIVNPIMPIGIPMQDYSQVMTAGDFARLQDRVGFYEPKIGLEVCDFLFAPTFMVGKKVISLFRSLAPEVETRALALFPWSDDGGQGINYWIPCLPPVNCLEKGQDGYYVHPECMEGRDIVKHEGKREVHWLFSLAAAEKILSRGVMGVHFVRLPAAGKEEQI
;
A
#
# COMPACT_ATOMS: atom_id res chain seq x y z
N MET A 1 4.10 23.55 -67.17
CA MET A 1 3.04 23.81 -66.16
C MET A 1 3.76 24.18 -64.87
N GLU A 2 4.31 25.39 -64.82
CA GLU A 2 3.71 26.58 -64.19
C GLU A 2 3.60 26.47 -62.65
N ILE A 3 4.73 26.88 -62.03
CA ILE A 3 4.94 27.75 -60.86
C ILE A 3 3.68 28.11 -60.04
N PHE A 4 3.74 27.94 -58.71
CA PHE A 4 3.39 29.02 -57.78
C PHE A 4 4.19 28.94 -56.47
N PHE A 5 4.88 30.05 -56.19
CA PHE A 5 5.52 30.45 -54.95
C PHE A 5 4.46 30.80 -53.88
N GLY A 6 4.86 30.76 -52.60
CA GLY A 6 4.18 31.57 -51.58
C GLY A 6 4.55 31.21 -50.13
N THR A 7 5.68 31.73 -49.62
CA THR A 7 5.76 32.73 -48.52
C THR A 7 5.23 32.31 -47.15
N MET A 8 6.18 32.07 -46.23
CA MET A 8 6.06 32.46 -44.82
C MET A 8 5.77 33.97 -44.72
N PRO A 9 5.04 34.38 -43.68
CA PRO A 9 5.39 35.56 -42.93
C PRO A 9 5.85 35.18 -41.52
N LEU A 10 7.03 35.69 -41.16
CA LEU A 10 7.38 36.02 -39.79
C LEU A 10 6.30 36.95 -39.23
N PHE A 11 5.73 36.63 -38.06
CA PHE A 11 5.24 37.65 -37.14
C PHE A 11 6.09 37.63 -35.88
N VAL A 12 7.03 38.58 -35.85
CA VAL A 12 7.75 39.01 -34.67
C VAL A 12 6.83 39.93 -33.86
N GLY A 13 6.71 39.64 -32.57
CA GLY A 13 6.61 40.67 -31.52
C GLY A 13 5.23 41.28 -31.25
N LEU A 14 4.48 40.64 -30.36
CA LEU A 14 3.72 41.37 -29.34
C LEU A 14 4.24 40.93 -27.97
N ARG A 15 5.07 41.82 -27.42
CA ARG A 15 5.72 41.73 -26.12
C ARG A 15 4.69 42.05 -25.02
N ASP A 16 4.75 41.27 -23.95
CA ASP A 16 4.26 41.52 -22.59
C ASP A 16 2.81 42.00 -22.42
N ARG A 17 1.94 41.06 -22.04
CA ARG A 17 1.16 41.22 -20.79
C ARG A 17 1.12 39.87 -20.07
N GLY A 18 1.61 39.89 -18.84
CA GLY A 18 1.77 38.72 -18.01
C GLY A 18 0.45 37.98 -17.78
N LEU A 19 0.55 36.66 -17.90
CA LEU A 19 -0.25 35.72 -17.13
C LEU A 19 0.77 34.76 -16.56
N GLU A 20 1.15 35.05 -15.32
CA GLU A 20 1.83 34.10 -14.44
C GLU A 20 1.12 32.75 -14.58
N GLU A 21 1.87 31.67 -14.81
CA GLU A 21 1.44 30.31 -14.50
C GLU A 21 1.26 30.21 -12.97
N LYS A 22 0.20 30.82 -12.46
CA LYS A 22 -0.33 30.57 -11.12
C LYS A 22 -1.50 29.63 -11.27
N GLY A 23 -1.28 28.38 -10.91
CA GLY A 23 -2.36 27.42 -10.72
C GLY A 23 -2.15 26.07 -11.38
N ALA A 24 -1.00 25.43 -11.20
CA ALA A 24 -1.08 24.01 -10.90
C ALA A 24 -1.80 23.96 -9.55
N ALA A 25 -3.13 23.74 -9.55
CA ALA A 25 -3.82 23.36 -8.35
C ALA A 25 -3.07 22.13 -7.82
N VAL A 26 -2.35 22.30 -6.72
CA VAL A 26 -1.78 21.17 -5.99
C VAL A 26 -3.01 20.38 -5.55
N LEU A 27 -3.36 19.36 -6.33
CA LEU A 27 -4.39 18.42 -5.96
C LEU A 27 -3.91 17.84 -4.64
N GLU A 28 -4.63 18.17 -3.57
CA GLU A 28 -4.33 17.68 -2.24
C GLU A 28 -4.27 16.16 -2.31
N GLN A 29 -3.11 15.62 -1.96
CA GLN A 29 -2.87 14.19 -2.06
C GLN A 29 -3.74 13.49 -1.02
N VAL A 30 -4.78 12.80 -1.47
CA VAL A 30 -5.67 12.03 -0.59
C VAL A 30 -5.01 10.70 -0.24
N TRP A 31 -5.05 10.37 1.05
CA TRP A 31 -4.44 9.17 1.60
C TRP A 31 -5.49 8.24 2.19
N PHE A 32 -5.19 6.94 2.12
CA PHE A 32 -6.06 5.88 2.59
C PHE A 32 -5.30 4.91 3.48
N GLU A 33 -5.92 4.51 4.58
CA GLU A 33 -5.47 3.40 5.39
C GLU A 33 -6.02 2.09 4.84
N LEU A 34 -5.16 1.09 4.71
CA LEU A 34 -5.56 -0.28 4.41
C LEU A 34 -6.00 -0.99 5.69
N ARG A 35 -7.20 -1.56 5.69
CA ARG A 35 -7.76 -2.30 6.83
C ARG A 35 -8.22 -3.70 6.42
N PRO A 36 -8.24 -4.67 7.35
CA PRO A 36 -8.82 -5.97 7.09
C PRO A 36 -10.30 -5.81 6.72
N ASP A 37 -10.74 -6.59 5.75
CA ASP A 37 -12.16 -6.74 5.45
C ASP A 37 -12.82 -7.61 6.53
N GLU A 38 -13.79 -7.04 7.25
CA GLU A 38 -14.50 -7.69 8.35
C GLU A 38 -15.60 -8.64 7.85
N ASP A 39 -15.97 -8.56 6.57
CA ASP A 39 -17.01 -9.40 5.96
C ASP A 39 -16.47 -10.78 5.48
N ILE A 40 -15.15 -10.98 5.52
CA ILE A 40 -14.52 -12.26 5.17
C ILE A 40 -14.87 -13.32 6.21
N VAL A 41 -15.44 -14.43 5.76
CA VAL A 41 -16.03 -15.43 6.64
C VAL A 41 -15.02 -16.51 7.03
N ASN A 42 -14.19 -16.94 6.08
CA ASN A 42 -13.27 -18.05 6.29
C ASN A 42 -11.88 -17.76 5.68
N PRO A 43 -11.17 -16.75 6.21
CA PRO A 43 -9.86 -16.38 5.69
C PRO A 43 -8.85 -17.50 5.93
N ILE A 44 -7.89 -17.63 5.02
CA ILE A 44 -6.71 -18.46 5.26
C ILE A 44 -5.93 -17.96 6.49
N MET A 45 -5.68 -18.87 7.42
CA MET A 45 -4.96 -18.60 8.66
C MET A 45 -3.65 -19.40 8.71
N PRO A 46 -2.49 -18.74 8.80
CA PRO A 46 -1.21 -19.40 8.99
C PRO A 46 -1.14 -20.16 10.33
N ILE A 47 -0.70 -21.41 10.28
CA ILE A 47 -0.49 -22.32 11.41
C ILE A 47 1.00 -22.62 11.52
N GLY A 48 1.50 -22.77 12.75
CA GLY A 48 2.92 -23.08 13.00
C GLY A 48 3.86 -21.89 12.85
N ILE A 49 3.32 -20.67 12.81
CA ILE A 49 4.09 -19.42 12.75
C ILE A 49 4.06 -18.77 14.14
N PRO A 50 5.17 -18.80 14.91
CA PRO A 50 5.16 -18.30 16.27
C PRO A 50 5.18 -16.77 16.30
N MET A 51 4.24 -16.18 17.05
CA MET A 51 4.09 -14.72 17.17
C MET A 51 5.32 -14.01 17.76
N GLN A 52 6.17 -14.74 18.49
CA GLN A 52 7.40 -14.20 19.05
C GLN A 52 8.44 -13.83 17.97
N ASP A 53 8.45 -14.56 16.85
CA ASP A 53 9.32 -14.30 15.71
C ASP A 53 8.58 -13.48 14.64
N TYR A 54 7.26 -13.64 14.54
CA TYR A 54 6.38 -12.96 13.59
C TYR A 54 5.42 -12.04 14.33
N SER A 55 5.94 -10.95 14.88
CA SER A 55 5.17 -10.00 15.67
C SER A 55 4.13 -9.24 14.82
N GLN A 56 3.00 -8.89 15.44
CA GLN A 56 1.98 -8.05 14.82
C GLN A 56 2.54 -6.68 14.42
N VAL A 57 3.42 -6.13 15.27
CA VAL A 57 4.23 -4.93 14.97
C VAL A 57 5.62 -5.37 14.58
N MET A 58 5.78 -5.74 13.30
CA MET A 58 7.07 -6.15 12.74
C MET A 58 7.98 -4.93 12.56
N THR A 59 8.93 -4.74 13.47
CA THR A 59 9.95 -3.67 13.33
C THR A 59 11.02 -4.08 12.32
N ALA A 60 11.82 -3.12 11.83
CA ALA A 60 12.96 -3.42 10.97
C ALA A 60 13.97 -4.39 11.64
N GLY A 61 14.15 -4.26 12.96
CA GLY A 61 15.02 -5.16 13.72
C GLY A 61 14.48 -6.58 13.79
N ASP A 62 13.17 -6.75 14.00
CA ASP A 62 12.51 -8.06 13.99
C ASP A 62 12.61 -8.70 12.60
N PHE A 63 12.29 -7.92 11.57
CA PHE A 63 12.37 -8.32 10.17
C PHE A 63 13.77 -8.82 9.78
N ALA A 64 14.82 -8.12 10.21
CA ALA A 64 16.20 -8.51 9.93
C ALA A 64 16.59 -9.86 10.57
N ARG A 65 15.93 -10.25 11.67
CA ARG A 65 16.15 -11.53 12.37
C ARG A 65 15.26 -12.66 11.86
N LEU A 66 14.30 -12.37 10.98
CA LEU A 66 13.45 -13.41 10.39
C LEU A 66 14.30 -14.42 9.63
N GLN A 67 14.09 -15.68 9.99
CA GLN A 67 14.66 -16.82 9.28
C GLN A 67 13.61 -17.38 8.31
N ASP A 68 14.08 -18.04 7.26
CA ASP A 68 13.20 -18.76 6.35
C ASP A 68 12.42 -19.81 7.13
N ARG A 69 11.09 -19.77 6.98
CA ARG A 69 10.19 -20.71 7.65
C ARG A 69 9.08 -21.14 6.71
N VAL A 70 8.56 -22.31 7.00
CA VAL A 70 7.38 -22.86 6.37
C VAL A 70 6.28 -22.90 7.43
N GLY A 71 5.11 -22.39 7.06
CA GLY A 71 3.89 -22.55 7.83
C GLY A 71 2.94 -23.51 7.15
N PHE A 72 1.79 -23.66 7.78
CA PHE A 72 0.71 -24.48 7.26
C PHE A 72 -0.61 -23.71 7.25
N TYR A 73 -1.63 -24.26 6.61
CA TYR A 73 -3.01 -23.81 6.76
C TYR A 73 -3.93 -25.03 6.72
N GLU A 74 -5.10 -24.94 7.35
CA GLU A 74 -6.09 -26.02 7.33
C GLU A 74 -7.01 -25.87 6.11
N PRO A 75 -7.03 -26.82 5.16
CA PRO A 75 -7.95 -26.78 4.03
C PRO A 75 -9.39 -26.95 4.51
N LYS A 76 -10.29 -26.04 4.12
CA LYS A 76 -11.71 -26.09 4.48
C LYS A 76 -12.57 -25.76 3.26
N ILE A 77 -13.79 -26.28 3.25
CA ILE A 77 -14.79 -25.87 2.26
C ILE A 77 -15.04 -24.37 2.42
N GLY A 78 -14.98 -23.63 1.31
CA GLY A 78 -15.14 -22.17 1.32
C GLY A 78 -13.95 -21.42 1.94
N LEU A 79 -12.75 -22.00 1.95
CA LEU A 79 -11.53 -21.27 2.33
C LEU A 79 -11.28 -20.09 1.39
N GLU A 80 -11.11 -18.91 1.97
CA GLU A 80 -10.84 -17.66 1.25
C GLU A 80 -9.33 -17.34 1.31
N VAL A 81 -8.64 -17.54 0.18
CA VAL A 81 -7.21 -17.24 0.06
C VAL A 81 -7.00 -15.74 -0.17
N CYS A 82 -6.93 -14.98 0.93
CA CYS A 82 -6.81 -13.52 0.89
C CYS A 82 -5.47 -13.05 0.31
N ASP A 83 -5.47 -11.90 -0.36
CA ASP A 83 -4.24 -11.27 -0.88
C ASP A 83 -3.49 -10.50 0.21
N PHE A 84 -4.13 -10.22 1.33
CA PHE A 84 -3.54 -9.62 2.53
C PHE A 84 -3.88 -10.46 3.74
N LEU A 85 -2.89 -10.67 4.60
CA LEU A 85 -3.07 -11.27 5.92
C LEU A 85 -2.56 -10.30 6.97
N PHE A 86 -3.29 -10.15 8.07
CA PHE A 86 -2.93 -9.26 9.16
C PHE A 86 -2.42 -10.01 10.40
N ALA A 87 -2.43 -11.35 10.35
CA ALA A 87 -2.00 -12.21 11.44
C ALA A 87 -1.16 -13.40 10.93
N PRO A 88 -0.14 -13.84 11.68
CA PRO A 88 0.36 -13.23 12.92
C PRO A 88 1.11 -11.90 12.71
N THR A 89 1.50 -11.61 11.47
CA THR A 89 2.09 -10.34 11.04
C THR A 89 1.49 -9.92 9.69
N PHE A 90 1.72 -8.68 9.28
CA PHE A 90 1.26 -8.19 7.99
C PHE A 90 1.99 -8.91 6.85
N MET A 91 1.21 -9.54 5.97
CA MET A 91 1.70 -10.29 4.83
C MET A 91 0.84 -10.01 3.60
N VAL A 92 1.46 -10.12 2.44
CA VAL A 92 0.80 -9.89 1.16
C VAL A 92 1.07 -11.03 0.18
N GLY A 93 0.08 -11.33 -0.66
CA GLY A 93 0.16 -12.33 -1.71
C GLY A 93 0.95 -11.85 -2.93
N LYS A 94 1.14 -12.75 -3.88
CA LYS A 94 1.99 -12.53 -5.07
C LYS A 94 1.53 -11.35 -5.93
N LYS A 95 0.22 -11.14 -6.07
CA LYS A 95 -0.37 -10.04 -6.85
C LYS A 95 0.03 -8.68 -6.28
N VAL A 96 0.11 -8.59 -4.95
CA VAL A 96 0.31 -7.36 -4.20
C VAL A 96 1.79 -7.06 -4.01
N ILE A 97 2.63 -8.07 -3.73
CA ILE A 97 4.06 -7.83 -3.50
C ILE A 97 4.77 -7.25 -4.73
N SER A 98 4.34 -7.64 -5.94
CA SER A 98 4.88 -7.07 -7.18
C SER A 98 4.57 -5.57 -7.30
N LEU A 99 3.39 -5.15 -6.84
CA LEU A 99 3.01 -3.74 -6.79
C LEU A 99 3.78 -2.99 -5.71
N PHE A 100 3.94 -3.56 -4.51
CA PHE A 100 4.72 -2.94 -3.44
C PHE A 100 6.14 -2.58 -3.91
N ARG A 101 6.82 -3.51 -4.59
CA ARG A 101 8.16 -3.29 -5.16
C ARG A 101 8.20 -2.23 -6.27
N SER A 102 7.08 -2.01 -6.96
CA SER A 102 6.96 -0.96 -7.97
C SER A 102 6.66 0.41 -7.36
N LEU A 103 5.92 0.47 -6.24
CA LEU A 103 5.52 1.71 -5.58
C LEU A 103 6.60 2.22 -4.62
N ALA A 104 7.33 1.32 -3.97
CA ALA A 104 8.48 1.62 -3.11
C ALA A 104 9.62 0.64 -3.44
N PRO A 105 10.53 1.00 -4.35
CA PRO A 105 11.67 0.16 -4.75
C PRO A 105 12.59 -0.24 -3.58
N GLU A 106 12.59 0.53 -2.50
CA GLU A 106 13.32 0.27 -1.26
C GLU A 106 12.67 -0.77 -0.35
N VAL A 107 11.48 -1.29 -0.69
CA VAL A 107 10.79 -2.31 0.12
C VAL A 107 11.61 -3.59 0.18
N GLU A 108 11.97 -3.98 1.39
CA GLU A 108 12.54 -5.29 1.64
C GLU A 108 11.43 -6.32 1.85
N THR A 109 11.68 -7.58 1.48
CA THR A 109 10.66 -8.62 1.58
C THR A 109 11.24 -9.95 2.04
N ARG A 110 10.56 -10.63 2.97
CA ARG A 110 10.82 -12.04 3.33
C ARG A 110 9.63 -12.89 2.90
N ALA A 111 9.90 -14.06 2.33
CA ALA A 111 8.85 -14.97 1.91
C ALA A 111 8.51 -15.96 3.01
N LEU A 112 7.24 -16.35 3.09
CA LEU A 112 6.73 -17.42 3.93
C LEU A 112 5.89 -18.34 3.04
N ALA A 113 6.26 -19.61 2.98
CA ALA A 113 5.47 -20.62 2.28
C ALA A 113 4.48 -21.27 3.26
N LEU A 114 3.21 -21.35 2.87
CA LEU A 114 2.15 -22.02 3.61
C LEU A 114 1.71 -23.27 2.85
N PHE A 115 1.86 -24.44 3.46
CA PHE A 115 1.40 -25.70 2.87
C PHE A 115 0.09 -26.14 3.50
N PRO A 116 -0.77 -26.86 2.76
CA PRO A 116 -1.94 -27.47 3.38
C PRO A 116 -1.50 -28.43 4.49
N TRP A 117 -2.18 -28.39 5.63
CA TRP A 117 -2.04 -29.39 6.69
C TRP A 117 -2.80 -30.65 6.25
N SER A 118 -2.23 -31.37 5.29
CA SER A 118 -2.81 -32.57 4.72
C SER A 118 -1.73 -33.56 4.27
N ASP A 119 -2.05 -34.86 4.32
CA ASP A 119 -1.09 -35.95 4.08
C ASP A 119 -0.68 -36.09 2.60
N ASP A 120 -1.39 -35.41 1.70
CA ASP A 120 -1.34 -35.50 0.24
C ASP A 120 -0.47 -34.42 -0.43
N GLY A 121 0.19 -33.55 0.34
CA GLY A 121 1.29 -32.71 -0.16
C GLY A 121 0.87 -31.69 -1.23
N GLY A 122 -0.28 -31.05 -1.03
CA GLY A 122 -0.81 -30.05 -1.95
C GLY A 122 0.13 -28.84 -2.17
N GLN A 123 -0.14 -28.06 -3.20
CA GLN A 123 0.69 -26.92 -3.59
C GLN A 123 0.70 -25.84 -2.50
N GLY A 124 1.90 -25.43 -2.08
CA GLY A 124 2.07 -24.33 -1.14
C GLY A 124 1.71 -22.97 -1.73
N ILE A 125 1.20 -22.09 -0.87
CA ILE A 125 0.89 -20.70 -1.17
C ILE A 125 1.98 -19.83 -0.55
N ASN A 126 2.54 -18.91 -1.32
CA ASN A 126 3.54 -17.98 -0.82
C ASN A 126 2.90 -16.66 -0.41
N TYR A 127 3.31 -16.18 0.76
CA TYR A 127 3.08 -14.84 1.24
C TYR A 127 4.42 -14.13 1.44
N TRP A 128 4.40 -12.81 1.40
CA TRP A 128 5.57 -11.97 1.63
C TRP A 128 5.30 -11.00 2.75
N ILE A 129 6.26 -10.85 3.65
CA ILE A 129 6.27 -9.83 4.70
C ILE A 129 7.03 -8.64 4.12
N PRO A 130 6.35 -7.52 3.81
CA PRO A 130 7.03 -6.32 3.35
C PRO A 130 7.57 -5.54 4.54
N CYS A 131 8.75 -4.95 4.38
CA CYS A 131 9.37 -4.07 5.35
C CYS A 131 9.75 -2.75 4.69
N LEU A 132 9.19 -1.67 5.22
CA LEU A 132 9.58 -0.29 4.93
C LEU A 132 9.99 0.39 6.23
N PRO A 133 10.95 1.33 6.19
CA PRO A 133 11.20 2.22 7.32
C PRO A 133 9.92 2.95 7.71
N PRO A 134 9.53 2.96 9.00
CA PRO A 134 8.34 3.67 9.43
C PRO A 134 8.55 5.18 9.35
N VAL A 135 7.47 5.90 9.10
CA VAL A 135 7.44 7.36 9.20
C VAL A 135 6.37 7.79 10.20
N ASN A 136 6.63 8.92 10.85
CA ASN A 136 5.70 9.49 11.83
C ASN A 136 4.76 10.50 11.14
N CYS A 137 3.89 9.99 10.28
CA CYS A 137 2.96 10.79 9.50
C CYS A 137 1.50 10.71 9.95
N LEU A 138 1.22 9.90 10.96
CA LEU A 138 -0.10 9.82 11.58
C LEU A 138 -0.06 10.46 12.95
N GLU A 139 -1.01 11.36 13.18
CA GLU A 139 -1.30 11.90 14.51
C GLU A 139 -2.66 11.38 14.97
N LYS A 140 -2.73 10.93 16.22
CA LYS A 140 -3.98 10.50 16.85
C LYS A 140 -4.67 11.72 17.47
N GLY A 141 -5.80 12.13 16.90
CA GLY A 141 -6.69 13.13 17.48
C GLY A 141 -7.85 12.50 18.25
N GLN A 142 -8.88 13.30 18.53
CA GLN A 142 -10.06 12.86 19.29
C GLN A 142 -10.96 11.90 18.48
N ASP A 143 -11.12 12.17 17.17
CA ASP A 143 -12.04 11.43 16.30
C ASP A 143 -11.35 10.40 15.39
N GLY A 144 -10.04 10.20 15.55
CA GLY A 144 -9.29 9.23 14.77
C GLY A 144 -7.87 9.66 14.45
N TYR A 145 -7.33 9.11 13.36
CA TYR A 145 -5.99 9.42 12.86
C TYR A 145 -6.05 10.45 11.74
N TYR A 146 -5.11 11.40 11.76
CA TYR A 146 -4.94 12.43 10.74
C TYR A 146 -3.57 12.28 10.10
N VAL A 147 -3.47 12.53 8.79
CA VAL A 147 -2.21 12.50 8.06
C VAL A 147 -1.55 13.87 8.01
N HIS A 148 -0.22 13.89 8.18
CA HIS A 148 0.64 15.04 7.89
C HIS A 148 1.11 14.97 6.42
N PRO A 149 0.56 15.77 5.49
CA PRO A 149 0.88 15.64 4.07
C PRO A 149 2.36 15.86 3.74
N GLU A 150 3.05 16.71 4.49
CA GLU A 150 4.45 17.09 4.29
C GLU A 150 5.42 15.90 4.38
N CYS A 151 5.11 14.88 5.18
CA CYS A 151 5.98 13.72 5.32
C CYS A 151 5.59 12.57 4.37
N MET A 152 4.53 12.77 3.58
CA MET A 152 4.03 11.84 2.58
C MET A 152 4.42 12.22 1.15
N GLU A 153 4.97 13.42 0.95
CA GLU A 153 5.29 13.96 -0.37
C GLU A 153 6.23 13.03 -1.17
N GLY A 154 5.86 12.79 -2.44
CA GLY A 154 6.62 11.93 -3.35
C GLY A 154 6.54 10.43 -3.05
N ARG A 155 5.69 10.00 -2.09
CA ARG A 155 5.50 8.59 -1.74
C ARG A 155 4.13 8.10 -2.20
N ASP A 156 4.07 6.82 -2.51
CA ASP A 156 2.82 6.11 -2.85
C ASP A 156 2.37 5.14 -1.76
N ILE A 157 3.32 4.68 -0.96
CA ILE A 157 3.10 3.74 0.15
C ILE A 157 3.90 4.21 1.34
N VAL A 158 3.27 4.15 2.50
CA VAL A 158 3.86 4.56 3.76
C VAL A 158 3.49 3.57 4.86
N LYS A 159 4.45 3.27 5.73
CA LYS A 159 4.24 2.49 6.95
C LYS A 159 4.32 3.41 8.16
N HIS A 160 3.33 3.36 9.03
CA HIS A 160 3.39 3.95 10.37
C HIS A 160 3.40 2.84 11.43
N GLU A 161 4.31 2.95 12.39
CA GLU A 161 4.40 2.01 13.52
C GLU A 161 3.84 2.66 14.78
N GLY A 162 2.67 2.21 15.20
CA GLY A 162 2.08 2.53 16.50
C GLY A 162 2.59 1.59 17.60
N LYS A 163 2.12 1.82 18.84
CA LYS A 163 2.55 1.00 20.00
C LYS A 163 2.10 -0.45 19.94
N ARG A 164 0.98 -0.73 19.25
CA ARG A 164 0.34 -2.06 19.19
C ARG A 164 -0.13 -2.44 17.79
N GLU A 165 -0.01 -1.52 16.84
CA GLU A 165 -0.57 -1.63 15.50
C GLU A 165 0.38 -1.02 14.50
N VAL A 166 0.29 -1.50 13.26
CA VAL A 166 1.02 -0.96 12.11
C VAL A 166 -0.02 -0.54 11.10
N HIS A 167 0.10 0.70 10.61
CA HIS A 167 -0.79 1.23 9.60
C HIS A 167 -0.04 1.27 8.26
N TRP A 168 -0.65 0.68 7.24
CA TRP A 168 -0.19 0.76 5.87
C TRP A 168 -1.06 1.76 5.12
N LEU A 169 -0.42 2.80 4.64
CA LEU A 169 -1.05 3.96 4.03
C LEU A 169 -0.69 4.05 2.57
N PHE A 170 -1.67 4.43 1.76
CA PHE A 170 -1.55 4.46 0.32
C PHE A 170 -2.07 5.77 -0.24
N SER A 171 -1.36 6.32 -1.23
CA SER A 171 -1.89 7.40 -2.05
C SER A 171 -3.14 6.92 -2.80
N LEU A 172 -4.01 7.84 -3.24
CA LEU A 172 -5.16 7.50 -4.08
C LEU A 172 -4.75 6.62 -5.28
N ALA A 173 -3.72 7.03 -6.01
CA ALA A 173 -3.25 6.31 -7.19
C ALA A 173 -2.74 4.89 -6.83
N ALA A 174 -2.12 4.72 -5.67
CA ALA A 174 -1.69 3.41 -5.18
C ALA A 174 -2.88 2.53 -4.77
N ALA A 175 -3.87 3.09 -4.05
CA ALA A 175 -5.08 2.39 -3.65
C ALA A 175 -5.89 1.90 -4.86
N GLU A 176 -6.08 2.76 -5.88
CA GLU A 176 -6.75 2.37 -7.14
C GLU A 176 -6.01 1.25 -7.86
N LYS A 177 -4.67 1.32 -7.91
CA LYS A 177 -3.85 0.23 -8.46
C LYS A 177 -4.02 -1.07 -7.68
N ILE A 178 -4.16 -1.04 -6.35
CA ILE A 178 -4.43 -2.24 -5.55
C ILE A 178 -5.82 -2.79 -5.89
N LEU A 179 -6.86 -1.96 -5.86
CA LEU A 179 -8.24 -2.37 -6.11
C LEU A 179 -8.45 -2.94 -7.52
N SER A 180 -7.83 -2.33 -8.53
CA SER A 180 -7.92 -2.80 -9.93
C SER A 180 -7.37 -4.22 -10.16
N ARG A 181 -6.62 -4.79 -9.20
CA ARG A 181 -6.12 -6.17 -9.25
C ARG A 181 -7.10 -7.21 -8.72
N GLY A 182 -8.28 -6.79 -8.25
CA GLY A 182 -9.28 -7.68 -7.66
C GLY A 182 -8.73 -8.40 -6.43
N VAL A 183 -8.12 -7.64 -5.52
CA VAL A 183 -7.57 -8.16 -4.27
C VAL A 183 -8.68 -8.52 -3.29
N MET A 184 -8.40 -9.50 -2.41
CA MET A 184 -9.34 -9.93 -1.38
C MET A 184 -8.76 -9.75 0.03
N GLY A 185 -9.64 -9.51 1.00
CA GLY A 185 -9.31 -9.43 2.43
C GLY A 185 -9.03 -8.03 2.96
N VAL A 186 -9.34 -6.98 2.18
CA VAL A 186 -9.06 -5.59 2.56
C VAL A 186 -10.12 -4.62 2.09
N HIS A 187 -10.22 -3.50 2.80
CA HIS A 187 -10.85 -2.27 2.33
C HIS A 187 -9.94 -1.07 2.62
N PHE A 188 -10.27 0.08 2.02
CA PHE A 188 -9.56 1.34 2.22
C PHE A 188 -10.44 2.34 2.95
N VAL A 189 -9.87 2.98 3.98
CA VAL A 189 -10.52 4.06 4.73
C VAL A 189 -9.79 5.36 4.43
N ARG A 190 -10.52 6.39 3.96
CA ARG A 190 -9.94 7.71 3.70
C ARG A 190 -9.46 8.33 5.02
N LEU A 191 -8.26 8.89 5.01
CA LEU A 191 -7.71 9.60 6.15
C LEU A 191 -7.85 11.12 5.98
N PRO A 192 -8.32 11.85 6.99
CA PRO A 192 -8.36 13.30 6.98
C PRO A 192 -6.94 13.89 7.09
N ALA A 193 -6.72 15.05 6.47
CA ALA A 193 -5.46 15.79 6.60
C ALA A 193 -5.44 16.62 7.90
N ALA A 194 -4.29 16.66 8.57
CA ALA A 194 -4.10 17.49 9.75
C ALA A 194 -4.31 18.98 9.40
N GLY A 195 -5.08 19.69 10.24
CA GLY A 195 -5.37 21.13 10.05
C GLY A 195 -6.57 21.45 9.15
N LYS A 196 -7.34 20.46 8.70
CA LYS A 196 -8.65 20.67 8.07
C LYS A 196 -9.76 20.11 8.96
N GLU A 197 -10.38 20.98 9.74
CA GLU A 197 -11.73 20.71 10.24
C GLU A 197 -12.65 20.62 9.02
N GLU A 198 -13.17 19.42 8.72
CA GLU A 198 -14.30 19.28 7.81
C GLU A 198 -15.50 19.97 8.48
N GLN A 199 -15.73 21.24 8.13
CA GLN A 199 -16.97 21.93 8.44
C GLN A 199 -18.10 21.23 7.67
N ILE A 200 -18.91 20.47 8.41
CA ILE A 200 -20.18 19.91 7.95
C ILE A 200 -21.23 21.03 7.90
#